data_AF-A0A484KI23-F1
#
_entry.id   AF-A0A484KI23-F1
#
_cell.length_a   1.000
_cell.length_b   1.000
_cell.length_c   1.000
_cell.angle_alpha   90.00
_cell.angle_beta   90.00
_cell.angle_gamma   90.00
#
_symmetry.space_group_name_H-M   'P 1'
#
loop_
_entity.id
_entity.type
_entity.pdbx_description
1 polymer ?
#
loop_
_entity_poly.entity_id
_entity_poly.type
_entity_poly.pdbx_seq_one_letter_code
_entity_poly.pdbx_strand_id
1 'polypeptide(L)'
;MKKTETVDDNWRPVWDEEFQFPLTVPELALLQIVVNEHDMSEKDDFGGQTCLPVSELQRGVRAVPLHDRDGVKFGSVKLLMHFDFV
;
A
#
# COMPACT_ATOMS: atom_id res chain seq x y z
N MET A 1 9.45 7.49 -5.39
CA MET A 1 8.50 6.46 -4.88
C MET A 1 9.32 5.46 -4.10
N LYS A 2 8.85 5.05 -2.92
CA LYS A 2 9.48 3.98 -2.14
C LYS A 2 8.75 2.68 -2.46
N LYS A 3 9.48 1.56 -2.46
CA LYS A 3 8.94 0.23 -2.72
C LYS A 3 9.53 -0.72 -1.70
N THR A 4 8.76 -1.74 -1.36
CA THR A 4 9.26 -2.87 -0.57
C THR A 4 10.12 -3.78 -1.43
N GLU A 5 10.82 -4.69 -0.79
CA GLU A 5 11.42 -5.85 -1.44
C GLU A 5 10.33 -6.79 -1.99
N THR A 6 10.70 -7.57 -3.01
CA THR A 6 9.84 -8.61 -3.55
C THR A 6 9.82 -9.81 -2.59
N VAL A 7 8.64 -10.41 -2.40
CA VAL A 7 8.48 -11.65 -1.64
C VAL A 7 8.04 -12.75 -2.60
N ASP A 8 8.89 -13.74 -2.81
CA ASP A 8 8.65 -14.82 -3.77
C ASP A 8 7.65 -15.86 -3.22
N ASP A 9 6.71 -16.27 -4.08
CA ASP A 9 5.79 -17.41 -3.88
C ASP A 9 5.06 -17.44 -2.53
N ASN A 10 4.48 -16.30 -2.12
CA ASN A 10 3.76 -16.19 -0.85
C ASN A 10 2.42 -15.45 -0.98
N TRP A 11 1.34 -16.14 -0.58
CA TRP A 11 -0.04 -15.64 -0.56
C TRP A 11 -0.35 -14.75 0.66
N ARG A 12 0.55 -14.71 1.65
CA ARG A 12 0.52 -13.82 2.83
C ARG A 12 1.90 -13.19 3.02
N PRO A 13 2.33 -12.31 2.10
CA PRO A 13 3.62 -11.64 2.20
C PRO A 13 3.67 -10.78 3.46
N VAL A 14 4.84 -10.78 4.11
CA VAL A 14 5.17 -9.92 5.25
C VAL A 14 6.45 -9.19 4.89
N TRP A 15 6.36 -7.87 4.78
CA TRP A 15 7.50 -7.03 4.44
C TRP A 15 8.21 -6.47 5.68
N ASP A 16 7.45 -6.09 6.72
CA ASP A 16 7.97 -5.43 7.92
C ASP A 16 8.93 -4.25 7.61
N GLU A 17 8.63 -3.53 6.53
CA GLU A 17 9.38 -2.36 6.07
C GLU A 17 8.69 -1.06 6.48
N GLU A 18 9.50 -0.07 6.86
CA GLU A 18 9.03 1.26 7.24
C GLU A 18 9.44 2.31 6.20
N PHE A 19 8.50 3.20 5.88
CA PHE A 19 8.73 4.33 5.01
C PHE A 19 8.34 5.65 5.67
N GLN A 20 9.30 6.57 5.72
CA GLN A 20 9.05 7.94 6.17
C GLN A 20 8.95 8.90 4.98
N PHE A 21 7.98 9.80 5.04
CA PHE A 21 7.71 10.82 4.02
C PHE A 21 7.59 12.19 4.70
N PRO A 22 8.52 13.13 4.46
CA PRO A 22 8.36 14.50 4.94
C PRO A 22 7.25 15.20 4.13
N LEU A 23 6.24 15.72 4.83
CA LEU A 23 5.11 16.43 4.22
C LEU A 23 5.10 17.89 4.67
N THR A 24 4.95 18.81 3.72
CA THR A 24 4.83 20.25 4.01
C THR A 24 3.39 20.71 4.19
N VAL A 25 2.45 20.08 3.47
CA VAL A 25 1.02 20.41 3.48
C VAL A 25 0.20 19.09 3.54
N PRO A 26 0.13 18.43 4.71
CA PRO A 26 -0.51 17.12 4.85
C PRO A 26 -1.99 17.08 4.45
N GLU A 27 -2.71 18.21 4.59
CA GLU A 27 -4.13 18.34 4.25
C GLU A 27 -4.43 18.22 2.76
N LEU A 28 -3.43 18.39 1.89
CA LEU A 28 -3.55 18.18 0.45
C LEU A 28 -2.87 16.88 -0.02
N ALA A 29 -2.27 16.11 0.90
CA ALA A 29 -1.49 14.94 0.55
C ALA A 29 -2.36 13.68 0.44
N LEU A 30 -2.02 12.84 -0.54
CA LEU A 30 -2.60 11.51 -0.73
C LEU A 30 -1.50 10.45 -0.57
N LEU A 31 -1.80 9.39 0.18
CA LEU A 31 -1.00 8.18 0.24
C LEU A 31 -1.56 7.16 -0.75
N GLN A 32 -0.85 6.97 -1.85
CA GLN A 32 -1.14 5.91 -2.81
C GLN A 32 -0.31 4.66 -2.49
N ILE A 33 -0.97 3.52 -2.38
CA ILE A 33 -0.32 2.20 -2.30
C ILE A 33 -0.73 1.40 -3.52
N VAL A 34 0.25 0.81 -4.19
CA VAL A 34 0.05 -0.09 -5.33
C VAL A 34 0.80 -1.38 -5.04
N VAL A 35 0.10 -2.49 -5.15
CA VAL A 35 0.67 -3.83 -5.05
C VAL A 35 0.83 -4.36 -6.46
N ASN A 36 2.04 -4.81 -6.79
CA ASN A 36 2.32 -5.47 -8.05
C ASN A 36 2.85 -6.88 -7.79
N GLU A 37 2.50 -7.81 -8.68
CA GLU A 37 3.09 -9.13 -8.76
C GLU A 37 4.35 -9.03 -9.62
N HIS A 38 5.50 -9.31 -9.01
CA HIS A 38 6.78 -9.23 -9.71
C HIS A 38 6.98 -10.48 -10.55
N ASP A 39 7.08 -10.31 -11.87
CA ASP A 39 7.55 -11.35 -12.78
C ASP A 39 8.95 -10.98 -13.25
N MET A 40 9.91 -11.90 -13.07
CA MET A 40 11.31 -11.72 -13.47
C MET A 40 11.49 -11.55 -14.98
N SER A 41 10.49 -11.88 -15.79
CA SER A 41 10.55 -11.93 -17.25
C SER A 41 9.65 -10.92 -17.98
N GLU A 42 8.65 -10.36 -17.29
CA GLU A 42 7.66 -9.45 -17.86
C GLU A 42 7.51 -8.17 -17.03
N LYS A 43 6.62 -7.27 -17.46
CA LYS A 43 6.26 -6.09 -16.68
C LYS A 43 5.44 -6.54 -15.48
N ASP A 44 5.78 -6.07 -14.27
CA ASP A 44 5.02 -6.39 -13.06
C ASP A 44 3.50 -6.24 -13.28
N ASP A 45 2.77 -7.28 -12.90
CA ASP A 45 1.33 -7.33 -13.04
C ASP A 45 0.66 -6.60 -11.88
N PHE A 46 -0.50 -5.99 -12.15
CA PHE A 46 -1.21 -5.21 -11.13
C PHE A 46 -1.96 -6.13 -10.18
N GLY A 47 -1.58 -6.14 -8.90
CA GLY A 47 -2.23 -6.92 -7.84
C GLY A 47 -3.30 -6.15 -7.06
N GLY A 48 -3.27 -4.81 -7.08
CA GLY A 48 -4.28 -3.98 -6.43
C GLY A 48 -3.78 -2.60 -6.02
N GLN A 49 -4.71 -1.72 -5.65
CA GLN A 49 -4.36 -0.37 -5.19
C GLN A 49 -5.26 0.15 -4.07
N THR A 50 -4.77 1.18 -3.38
CA THR A 50 -5.59 2.09 -2.59
C THR A 50 -5.01 3.50 -2.65
N CYS A 51 -5.85 4.50 -2.42
CA CYS A 51 -5.44 5.89 -2.35
C CYS A 51 -6.20 6.57 -1.20
N LEU A 52 -5.46 7.03 -0.20
CA LEU A 52 -6.01 7.52 1.07
C LEU A 52 -5.58 8.97 1.31
N PRO A 53 -6.50 9.88 1.65
CA PRO A 53 -6.13 11.20 2.13
C PRO A 53 -5.31 11.07 3.42
N VAL A 54 -4.15 11.72 3.48
CA VAL A 54 -3.27 11.66 4.66
C VAL A 54 -3.99 12.21 5.89
N SER A 55 -4.83 13.22 5.71
CA SER A 55 -5.68 13.82 6.76
C SER A 55 -6.70 12.85 7.38
N GLU A 56 -7.05 11.76 6.70
CA GLU A 56 -8.00 10.75 7.18
C GLU A 56 -7.32 9.53 7.81
N LEU A 57 -5.99 9.45 7.72
CA LEU A 57 -5.26 8.33 8.29
C LEU A 57 -5.30 8.38 9.83
N GLN A 58 -5.41 7.20 10.42
CA GLN A 58 -5.42 7.04 11.87
C GLN A 58 -4.16 6.31 12.33
N ARG A 59 -3.56 6.81 13.41
CA ARG A 59 -2.34 6.25 13.99
C ARG A 59 -2.54 4.80 14.47
N GLY A 60 -1.47 4.01 14.42
CA GLY A 60 -1.38 2.63 14.86
C GLY A 60 -1.62 1.63 13.73
N VAL A 61 -1.91 0.38 14.10
CA VAL A 61 -2.13 -0.71 13.13
C VAL A 61 -3.52 -0.62 12.51
N ARG A 62 -3.59 -0.68 11.19
CA ARG A 62 -4.81 -0.57 10.39
C ARG A 62 -4.82 -1.59 9.25
N ALA A 63 -6.00 -2.14 8.99
CA ALA A 63 -6.24 -3.01 7.84
C ALA A 63 -6.74 -2.16 6.67
N VAL A 64 -5.94 -2.07 5.62
CA VAL A 64 -6.17 -1.23 4.44
C VAL A 64 -6.69 -2.10 3.30
N PRO A 65 -7.94 -1.92 2.85
CA PRO A 65 -8.48 -2.70 1.74
C PRO A 65 -7.85 -2.29 0.41
N LEU A 66 -7.68 -3.27 -0.48
CA LEU A 66 -7.25 -3.04 -1.86
C LEU A 66 -8.45 -3.06 -2.83
N HIS A 67 -8.26 -2.40 -3.95
CA HIS A 67 -9.21 -2.26 -5.05
C HIS A 67 -8.54 -2.68 -6.36
N ASP A 68 -9.35 -3.12 -7.32
CA ASP A 68 -8.88 -3.41 -8.66
C ASP A 68 -8.61 -2.12 -9.48
N ARG A 69 -8.36 -2.29 -10.79
CA ARG A 69 -8.08 -1.17 -11.71
C ARG A 69 -9.28 -0.25 -11.91
N ASP A 70 -10.50 -0.78 -11.78
CA ASP A 70 -11.76 -0.05 -11.93
C ASP A 70 -12.21 0.58 -10.60
N GLY A 71 -11.44 0.37 -9.52
CA GLY A 71 -11.74 0.89 -8.18
C GLY A 71 -12.73 0.01 -7.41
N VAL A 72 -13.02 -1.20 -7.88
CA VAL A 72 -13.89 -2.14 -7.17
C VAL A 72 -13.10 -2.79 -6.04
N LYS A 73 -13.65 -2.73 -4.83
CA LYS A 73 -13.03 -3.27 -3.62
C LYS A 73 -12.96 -4.80 -3.69
N PHE A 74 -11.78 -5.36 -3.42
CA PHE A 74 -11.65 -6.80 -3.22
C PHE A 74 -12.32 -7.24 -1.91
N GLY A 75 -13.02 -8.38 -1.95
CA GLY A 75 -13.77 -8.87 -0.78
C GLY A 75 -12.88 -9.23 0.42
N SER A 76 -11.71 -9.83 0.16
CA SER A 76 -10.85 -10.42 1.19
C SER A 76 -9.41 -9.93 1.17
N VAL A 77 -9.03 -9.04 0.25
CA VAL A 77 -7.64 -8.60 0.07
C VAL A 77 -7.41 -7.29 0.82
N LYS A 78 -6.46 -7.32 1.77
CA LYS A 78 -6.10 -6.18 2.62
C LYS A 78 -4.62 -6.21 2.95
N LEU A 79 -4.05 -5.03 3.17
CA LEU A 79 -2.71 -4.85 3.76
C LEU A 79 -2.86 -4.52 5.24
N LEU A 80 -2.00 -5.10 6.09
CA LEU A 80 -1.88 -4.69 7.47
C LEU A 80 -0.73 -3.69 7.56
N MET A 81 -1.01 -2.46 7.99
CA MET A 81 -0.04 -1.38 7.99
C MET A 81 -0.04 -0.66 9.34
N HIS A 82 1.12 -0.20 9.78
CA HIS A 82 1.24 0.72 10.91
C HIS A 82 1.42 2.14 10.37
N PHE A 83 0.63 3.09 10.88
CA PHE A 83 0.80 4.50 10.58
C PHE A 83 1.27 5.24 11.84
N ASP A 84 2.35 6.00 11.72
CA ASP A 84 2.77 6.95 12.74
C ASP A 84 2.97 8.34 12.12
N PHE A 85 2.68 9.37 12.91
CA PHE A 85 2.78 10.79 12.53
C PHE A 85 3.50 11.51 13.66
N VAL A 86 4.56 12.25 13.31
CA VAL A 86 5.38 13.05 14.22
C VAL A 86 5.23 14.52 13.87
#